data_AF-A0A1I9GCH6-F1
#
_entry.id   AF-A0A1I9GCH6-F1
#
_cell.length_a   1.000
_cell.length_b   1.000
_cell.length_c   1.000
_cell.angle_alpha   90.00
_cell.angle_beta   90.00
_cell.angle_gamma   90.00
#
_symmetry.space_group_name_H-M   'P 1'
#
loop_
_entity.id
_entity.type
_entity.pdbx_description
1 polymer ?
#
loop_
_entity_poly.entity_id
_entity_poly.type
_entity_poly.pdbx_seq_one_letter_code
_entity_poly.pdbx_strand_id
1 'polypeptide(L)'
;MVGVILDRVVLYEYTINNYHYYMALISWIAYITLLTGASALFCQCIAKQAIGSGIPELKVIMCGFKMKNYLSLQTMIGKIFGLTLALGSGLPGPFVHIGAIVASLLTRITSACRYQAFFSSEGREMQMLSSGCAVGIACTFSAPAGGTFFL
;
A
#
# COMPACT_ATOMS: atom_id res chain seq x y z
N MET A 1 -0.43 -2.53 -15.63
CA MET A 1 0.65 -1.51 -15.62
C MET A 1 0.82 -0.84 -16.98
N VAL A 2 0.78 -1.57 -18.10
CA VAL A 2 0.92 -1.04 -19.47
C VAL A 2 -0.16 -0.01 -19.87
N GLY A 3 -1.42 -0.19 -19.46
CA GLY A 3 -2.52 0.70 -19.84
C GLY A 3 -2.42 2.14 -19.31
N VAL A 4 -1.89 2.35 -18.09
CA VAL A 4 -1.74 3.71 -17.53
C VAL A 4 -0.49 4.41 -18.05
N ILE A 5 0.53 3.64 -18.43
CA ILE A 5 1.73 4.15 -19.11
C ILE A 5 1.35 4.68 -20.49
N LEU A 6 0.49 3.96 -21.22
CA LEU A 6 -0.02 4.39 -22.52
C LEU A 6 -0.80 5.70 -22.44
N ASP A 7 -1.69 5.87 -21.46
CA ASP A 7 -2.52 7.08 -21.35
C ASP A 7 -1.68 8.36 -21.15
N ARG A 8 -0.69 8.30 -20.25
CA ARG A 8 0.18 9.46 -19.97
C ARG A 8 1.13 9.79 -21.12
N VAL A 9 1.68 8.77 -21.77
CA VAL A 9 2.56 8.94 -22.94
C VAL A 9 1.77 9.47 -24.13
N VAL A 10 0.57 8.98 -24.38
CA VAL A 10 -0.31 9.49 -25.44
C VAL A 10 -0.70 10.96 -25.22
N LEU A 11 -1.02 11.33 -23.98
CA LEU A 11 -1.36 12.71 -23.63
C LEU A 11 -0.16 13.66 -23.80
N TYR A 12 1.04 13.18 -23.46
CA TYR A 12 2.29 13.92 -23.67
C TYR A 12 2.64 14.08 -25.16
N GLU A 13 2.58 12.99 -25.94
CA GLU A 13 2.83 12.96 -27.39
C GLU A 13 1.80 13.80 -28.18
N TYR A 14 0.56 13.84 -27.71
CA TYR A 14 -0.47 14.71 -28.28
C TYR A 14 -0.19 16.20 -28.00
N THR A 15 0.28 16.53 -26.79
CA THR A 15 0.55 17.92 -26.40
C THR A 15 1.83 18.47 -27.03
N ILE A 16 2.85 17.61 -27.24
CA ILE A 16 4.12 17.99 -27.85
C ILE A 16 3.99 18.28 -29.35
N ASN A 17 3.10 17.57 -30.05
CA ASN A 17 2.86 17.75 -31.48
C ASN A 17 2.08 19.04 -31.83
N ASN A 18 1.27 19.58 -30.91
CA ASN A 18 0.33 20.66 -31.23
C ASN A 18 0.69 22.04 -30.65
N TYR A 19 1.53 22.12 -29.60
CA TYR A 19 1.79 23.37 -28.88
C TYR A 19 3.28 23.69 -28.76
N HIS A 20 3.91 23.42 -27.62
CA HIS A 20 5.32 23.67 -27.30
C HIS A 20 5.74 22.80 -26.10
N TYR A 21 7.04 22.53 -25.95
CA TYR A 21 7.59 21.67 -24.89
C TYR A 21 7.15 22.07 -23.46
N TYR A 22 6.98 23.37 -23.18
CA TYR A 22 6.49 23.84 -21.88
C TYR A 22 5.06 23.38 -21.55
N MET A 23 4.15 23.36 -22.53
CA MET A 23 2.77 22.94 -22.29
C MET A 23 2.65 21.43 -22.06
N ALA A 24 3.52 20.63 -22.70
CA ALA A 24 3.61 19.19 -22.48
C ALA A 24 4.11 18.86 -21.07
N LEU A 25 5.08 19.62 -20.54
CA LEU A 25 5.55 19.48 -19.16
C LEU A 25 4.46 19.85 -18.14
N ILE A 26 3.72 20.93 -18.38
CA ILE A 26 2.63 21.37 -17.50
C ILE A 26 1.51 20.32 -17.47
N SER A 27 1.10 19.77 -18.62
CA SER A 27 0.05 18.73 -18.66
C SER A 27 0.51 17.44 -17.96
N TRP A 28 1.78 17.07 -18.11
CA TRP A 28 2.37 15.92 -17.42
C TRP A 28 2.36 16.08 -15.90
N ILE A 29 2.82 17.22 -15.40
CA ILE A 29 2.86 17.50 -13.96
C ILE A 29 1.44 17.58 -13.40
N ALA A 30 0.54 18.30 -14.09
CA ALA A 30 -0.86 18.42 -13.68
C ALA A 30 -1.55 17.05 -13.61
N TYR A 31 -1.33 16.17 -14.58
CA TYR A 31 -1.89 14.80 -14.59
C TYR A 31 -1.45 14.00 -13.36
N ILE A 32 -0.16 14.03 -13.01
CA ILE A 32 0.34 13.35 -11.81
C ILE A 32 -0.29 13.94 -10.56
N THR A 33 -0.21 15.26 -10.40
CA THR A 33 -0.66 15.95 -9.19
C THR A 33 -2.15 15.78 -8.94
N LEU A 34 -2.97 15.82 -10.00
CA LEU A 34 -4.43 15.65 -9.88
C LEU A 34 -4.78 14.22 -9.49
N LEU A 35 -4.14 13.22 -10.11
CA LEU A 35 -4.40 11.81 -9.83
C LEU A 35 -3.92 11.40 -8.42
N THR A 36 -2.72 11.83 -8.02
CA THR A 36 -2.20 11.59 -6.66
C THR A 36 -2.98 12.41 -5.61
N GLY A 37 -3.37 13.64 -5.92
CA GLY A 37 -4.17 14.48 -5.04
C GLY A 37 -5.56 13.90 -4.78
N ALA A 38 -6.24 13.44 -5.83
CA ALA A 38 -7.53 12.75 -5.72
C ALA A 38 -7.42 11.46 -4.90
N SER A 39 -6.34 10.68 -5.07
CA SER A 39 -6.12 9.47 -4.27
C SER A 39 -5.89 9.79 -2.79
N ALA A 40 -5.10 10.82 -2.49
CA ALA A 40 -4.84 11.26 -1.13
C ALA A 40 -6.12 11.74 -0.43
N LEU A 41 -6.93 12.55 -1.12
CA LEU A 41 -8.22 13.01 -0.61
C LEU A 41 -9.17 11.85 -0.34
N PHE A 42 -9.25 10.89 -1.25
CA PHE A 42 -10.09 9.70 -1.08
C PHE A 42 -9.66 8.86 0.13
N CYS A 43 -8.35 8.64 0.31
CA CYS A 43 -7.82 7.96 1.50
C CYS A 43 -8.09 8.74 2.79
N GLN A 44 -7.95 10.06 2.77
CA GLN A 44 -8.22 10.92 3.93
C GLN A 44 -9.69 10.86 4.37
N CYS A 45 -10.63 10.77 3.42
CA CYS A 45 -12.06 10.66 3.71
C CYS A 45 -12.45 9.31 4.32
N ILE A 46 -11.83 8.21 3.86
CA ILE A 46 -12.20 6.85 4.33
C ILE A 46 -11.54 6.50 5.66
N ALA A 47 -10.24 6.77 5.81
CA ALA A 47 -9.52 6.43 7.02
C ALA A 47 -8.29 7.32 7.21
N LYS A 48 -8.33 8.22 8.19
CA LYS A 48 -7.15 9.03 8.58
C LYS A 48 -5.92 8.19 8.96
N GLN A 49 -6.14 6.94 9.42
CA GLN A 49 -5.10 5.97 9.76
C GLN A 49 -4.38 5.37 8.53
N ALA A 50 -4.93 5.54 7.33
CA ALA A 50 -4.32 5.07 6.09
C ALA A 50 -3.27 6.04 5.52
N ILE A 51 -3.16 7.24 6.10
CA ILE A 51 -2.23 8.29 5.67
C ILE A 51 -0.79 7.86 5.97
N GLY A 52 0.09 7.98 4.98
CA GLY A 52 1.50 7.66 5.12
C GLY A 52 1.86 6.18 4.89
N SER A 53 3.15 5.90 5.03
CA SER A 53 3.72 4.60 4.67
C SER A 53 3.28 3.47 5.60
N GLY A 54 3.11 3.78 6.88
CA GLY A 54 2.79 2.82 7.93
C GLY A 54 3.93 1.93 8.41
N ILE A 55 5.14 2.13 7.89
CA ILE A 55 6.34 1.39 8.28
C ILE A 55 6.77 1.69 9.73
N PRO A 56 6.88 2.96 10.18
CA PRO A 56 7.27 3.22 11.57
C PRO A 56 6.23 2.69 12.56
N GLU A 57 4.96 2.76 12.22
CA GLU A 57 3.86 2.20 13.00
C GLU A 57 3.92 0.67 13.07
N LEU A 58 4.21 0.01 11.96
CA LEU A 58 4.43 -1.44 11.92
C LEU A 58 5.60 -1.87 12.78
N LYS A 59 6.70 -1.11 12.75
CA LYS A 59 7.86 -1.36 13.61
C LYS A 59 7.49 -1.28 15.10
N VAL A 60 6.67 -0.30 15.48
CA VAL A 60 6.16 -0.15 16.85
C VAL A 60 5.26 -1.32 17.25
N ILE A 61 4.40 -1.80 16.34
CA ILE A 61 3.54 -2.98 16.57
C ILE A 61 4.38 -4.25 16.72
N MET A 62 5.44 -4.39 15.92
CA MET A 62 6.42 -5.47 16.06
C MET A 62 7.24 -5.37 17.36
N CYS A 63 7.35 -4.20 18.00
CA CYS A 63 7.94 -4.11 19.34
C CYS A 63 6.96 -4.49 20.46
N GLY A 64 5.72 -4.92 20.13
CA GLY A 64 4.71 -5.34 21.10
C GLY A 64 3.64 -4.30 21.42
N PHE A 65 3.68 -3.11 20.81
CA PHE A 65 2.69 -2.06 21.05
C PHE A 65 1.46 -2.21 20.14
N LYS A 66 0.35 -2.71 20.70
CA LYS A 66 -0.91 -2.87 19.96
C LYS A 66 -1.63 -1.53 19.77
N MET A 67 -1.62 -1.01 18.54
CA MET A 67 -2.42 0.15 18.14
C MET A 67 -3.82 -0.27 17.67
N LYS A 68 -4.86 0.19 18.37
CA LYS A 68 -6.26 -0.03 17.98
C LYS A 68 -6.56 0.71 16.67
N ASN A 69 -7.33 0.08 15.78
CA ASN A 69 -7.79 0.58 14.47
C ASN A 69 -6.74 0.67 13.35
N TYR A 70 -5.48 0.34 13.60
CA TYR A 70 -4.44 0.34 12.56
C TYR A 70 -4.62 -0.82 11.55
N LEU A 71 -4.85 -2.04 12.08
CA LEU A 71 -5.06 -3.27 11.30
C LEU A 71 -6.55 -3.58 11.07
N SER A 72 -7.28 -2.65 10.46
CA SER A 72 -8.71 -2.81 10.15
C SER A 72 -8.94 -3.11 8.67
N LEU A 73 -10.01 -3.85 8.35
CA LEU A 73 -10.43 -4.08 6.96
C LEU A 73 -10.77 -2.77 6.23
N GLN A 74 -11.29 -1.78 6.95
CA GLN A 74 -11.60 -0.47 6.39
C GLN A 74 -10.34 0.27 5.90
N THR A 75 -9.22 0.16 6.64
CA THR A 75 -7.94 0.79 6.25
C THR A 75 -7.32 0.06 5.04
N MET A 76 -7.50 -1.26 4.93
CA MET A 76 -7.08 -2.05 3.77
C MET A 76 -7.76 -1.57 2.49
N ILE A 77 -9.09 -1.45 2.50
CA ILE A 77 -9.86 -1.04 1.32
C ILE A 77 -9.43 0.36 0.88
N GLY A 78 -9.35 1.31 1.83
CA GLY A 78 -8.87 2.67 1.55
C GLY A 78 -7.46 2.69 0.94
N LYS A 79 -6.54 1.87 1.44
CA LYS A 79 -5.18 1.76 0.90
C LYS A 79 -5.13 1.15 -0.49
N ILE A 80 -5.90 0.10 -0.78
CA ILE A 80 -5.91 -0.53 -2.10
C ILE A 80 -6.35 0.46 -3.17
N PHE A 81 -7.43 1.19 -2.94
CA PHE A 81 -7.89 2.23 -3.89
C PHE A 81 -6.87 3.37 -4.02
N GLY A 82 -6.37 3.90 -2.91
CA GLY A 82 -5.37 4.97 -2.94
C GLY A 82 -4.09 4.58 -3.67
N LEU A 83 -3.60 3.37 -3.42
CA LEU A 83 -2.41 2.80 -4.07
C LEU A 83 -2.65 2.52 -5.55
N THR A 84 -3.83 2.05 -5.94
CA THR A 84 -4.14 1.81 -7.36
C THR A 84 -4.06 3.10 -8.16
N LEU A 85 -4.60 4.20 -7.61
CA LEU A 85 -4.48 5.53 -8.23
C LEU A 85 -3.05 6.08 -8.17
N ALA A 86 -2.33 5.88 -7.06
CA ALA A 86 -0.93 6.31 -6.93
C ALA A 86 0.03 5.56 -7.87
N LEU A 87 -0.18 4.26 -8.07
CA LEU A 87 0.55 3.46 -9.06
C LEU A 87 0.22 3.89 -10.48
N GLY A 88 -1.04 4.29 -10.74
CA GLY A 88 -1.39 4.97 -12.00
C GLY A 88 -0.66 6.30 -12.16
N SER A 89 -0.36 6.99 -11.07
CA SER A 89 0.49 8.18 -11.04
C SER A 89 2.02 7.87 -11.14
N GLY A 90 2.40 6.59 -11.20
CA GLY A 90 3.81 6.16 -11.37
C GLY A 90 4.63 6.23 -10.08
N LEU A 91 3.98 6.45 -8.93
CA LEU A 91 4.62 6.49 -7.63
C LEU A 91 4.60 5.10 -6.99
N PRO A 92 5.76 4.57 -6.53
CA PRO A 92 5.80 3.28 -5.83
C PRO A 92 5.12 3.40 -4.47
N GLY A 93 4.33 2.38 -4.14
CA GLY A 93 3.45 2.38 -2.98
C GLY A 93 3.87 1.42 -1.86
N PRO A 94 3.57 1.72 -0.59
CA PRO A 94 3.90 0.85 0.54
C PRO A 94 2.95 -0.36 0.66
N PHE A 95 3.30 -1.47 0.01
CA PHE A 95 2.52 -2.73 0.12
C PHE A 95 2.75 -3.49 1.45
N VAL A 96 3.81 -3.16 2.18
CA VAL A 96 4.16 -3.80 3.47
C VAL A 96 3.01 -3.71 4.47
N HIS A 97 2.34 -2.56 4.54
CA HIS A 97 1.21 -2.35 5.44
C HIS A 97 -0.02 -3.17 5.01
N ILE A 98 -0.28 -3.33 3.71
CA ILE A 98 -1.35 -4.23 3.24
C ILE A 98 -1.04 -5.67 3.67
N GLY A 99 0.19 -6.13 3.49
CA GLY A 99 0.62 -7.48 3.90
C GLY A 99 0.42 -7.72 5.40
N ALA A 100 0.73 -6.73 6.24
CA ALA A 100 0.51 -6.79 7.68
C ALA A 100 -0.99 -6.88 8.05
N ILE A 101 -1.86 -6.09 7.41
CA ILE A 101 -3.31 -6.14 7.64
C ILE A 101 -3.88 -7.50 7.25
N VAL A 102 -3.44 -8.05 6.11
CA VAL A 102 -3.85 -9.39 5.64
C VAL A 102 -3.40 -10.47 6.62
N ALA A 103 -2.16 -10.41 7.12
CA ALA A 103 -1.66 -11.35 8.12
C ALA A 103 -2.50 -11.31 9.41
N SER A 104 -2.77 -10.12 9.95
CA SER A 104 -3.61 -10.02 11.16
C SER A 104 -5.05 -10.45 10.94
N LEU A 105 -5.62 -10.24 9.74
CA LEU A 105 -6.94 -10.75 9.40
C LEU A 105 -6.94 -12.28 9.36
N LEU A 106 -5.94 -12.89 8.71
CA LEU A 106 -5.78 -14.34 8.65
C LEU A 106 -5.64 -14.93 10.06
N THR A 107 -4.81 -14.33 10.93
CA THR A 107 -4.68 -14.77 12.33
C THR A 107 -6.04 -14.75 13.04
N ARG A 108 -6.85 -13.71 12.85
CA ARG A 108 -8.19 -13.61 13.44
C ARG A 108 -9.15 -14.66 12.88
N ILE A 109 -9.18 -14.87 11.56
CA ILE A 109 -10.03 -15.87 10.91
C ILE A 109 -9.65 -17.27 11.38
N THR A 110 -8.36 -17.61 11.40
CA THR A 110 -7.86 -18.90 11.89
C THR A 110 -8.22 -19.12 13.36
N SER A 111 -8.12 -18.09 14.20
CA SER A 111 -8.53 -18.16 15.61
C SER A 111 -10.05 -18.37 15.79
N ALA A 112 -10.87 -17.77 14.92
CA ALA A 112 -12.33 -17.88 14.95
C ALA A 112 -12.82 -19.24 14.43
N CYS A 113 -12.13 -19.82 13.45
CA CYS A 113 -12.54 -21.06 12.78
C CYS A 113 -12.22 -22.36 13.56
N ARG A 114 -11.86 -22.26 14.86
CA ARG A 114 -11.68 -23.39 15.80
C ARG A 114 -10.51 -24.34 15.50
N TYR A 115 -9.30 -23.83 15.25
CA TYR A 115 -8.08 -24.61 15.44
C TYR A 115 -7.26 -24.09 16.63
N GLN A 116 -7.51 -24.73 17.78
CA GLN A 116 -6.70 -24.79 18.99
C GLN A 116 -6.45 -23.49 19.79
N ALA A 117 -6.66 -23.59 21.10
CA ALA A 117 -6.14 -22.69 22.15
C ALA A 117 -4.62 -22.36 22.05
N PHE A 118 -3.92 -23.02 21.12
CA PHE A 118 -2.50 -22.88 20.79
C PHE A 118 -2.16 -21.67 19.90
N PHE A 119 -3.13 -21.12 19.14
CA PHE A 119 -2.93 -19.93 18.28
C PHE A 119 -3.11 -18.58 19.01
N SER A 120 -3.37 -18.59 20.31
CA SER A 120 -3.61 -17.38 21.12
C SER A 120 -2.34 -16.70 21.66
N SER A 121 -1.15 -17.23 21.33
CA SER A 121 0.11 -16.65 21.81
C SER A 121 0.48 -15.38 21.05
N GLU A 122 0.77 -14.29 21.78
CA GLU A 122 1.20 -13.03 21.18
C GLU A 122 2.45 -13.20 20.30
N GLY A 123 3.35 -14.12 20.67
CA GLY A 123 4.54 -14.44 19.88
C GLY A 123 4.21 -14.99 18.48
N ARG A 124 3.13 -15.76 18.32
CA ARG A 124 2.72 -16.30 17.01
C ARG A 124 1.99 -15.27 16.17
N GLU A 125 1.18 -14.39 16.79
CA GLU A 125 0.60 -13.22 16.12
C GLU A 125 1.71 -12.35 15.51
N MET A 126 2.79 -12.12 16.26
CA MET A 126 3.93 -11.36 15.79
C MET A 126 4.73 -12.06 14.67
N GLN A 127 4.86 -13.39 14.71
CA GLN A 127 5.46 -14.16 13.62
C GLN A 127 4.64 -14.09 12.33
N MET A 128 3.30 -14.17 12.44
CA MET A 128 2.42 -13.99 11.28
C MET A 128 2.51 -12.56 10.72
N LEU A 129 2.54 -11.56 11.60
CA LEU A 129 2.70 -10.16 11.21
C LEU A 129 4.02 -9.93 10.45
N SER A 130 5.14 -10.44 10.98
CA SER A 130 6.45 -10.37 10.32
C SER A 130 6.44 -11.05 8.94
N SER A 131 5.86 -12.25 8.85
CA SER A 131 5.69 -12.96 7.57
C SER A 131 4.85 -12.15 6.56
N GLY A 132 3.75 -11.54 7.01
CA GLY A 132 2.92 -10.66 6.18
C GLY A 132 3.67 -9.43 5.66
N CYS A 133 4.48 -8.80 6.51
CA CYS A 133 5.35 -7.69 6.10
C CYS A 133 6.38 -8.15 5.05
N ALA A 134 7.01 -9.32 5.24
CA ALA A 134 8.01 -9.86 4.32
C ALA A 134 7.42 -10.13 2.93
N VAL A 135 6.21 -10.71 2.88
CA VAL A 135 5.46 -10.90 1.63
C VAL A 135 5.14 -9.56 0.96
N GLY A 136 4.72 -8.55 1.74
CA GLY A 136 4.44 -7.21 1.20
C GLY A 136 5.67 -6.54 0.57
N ILE A 137 6.85 -6.71 1.17
CA ILE A 137 8.13 -6.23 0.61
C ILE A 137 8.48 -7.02 -0.66
N ALA A 138 8.38 -8.35 -0.62
CA ALA A 138 8.65 -9.22 -1.77
C ALA A 138 7.76 -8.86 -2.98
N CYS A 139 6.47 -8.55 -2.76
CA CYS A 139 5.56 -8.10 -3.81
C CYS A 139 5.92 -6.72 -4.38
N THR A 140 6.50 -5.82 -3.58
CA THR A 140 6.88 -4.48 -4.04
C THR A 140 8.11 -4.50 -4.94
N PHE A 141 9.10 -5.33 -4.59
CA PHE A 141 10.38 -5.41 -5.30
C PHE A 141 10.49 -6.58 -6.28
N SER A 142 9.44 -7.42 -6.38
CA SER A 142 9.47 -8.68 -7.13
C SER A 142 10.68 -9.56 -6.79
N ALA A 143 11.14 -9.49 -5.53
CA ALA A 143 12.36 -10.13 -5.06
C ALA A 143 12.06 -10.97 -3.79
N PRO A 144 11.82 -12.29 -3.92
CA PRO A 144 11.45 -13.15 -2.79
C PRO A 144 12.52 -13.20 -1.70
N ALA A 145 13.80 -13.26 -2.09
CA ALA A 145 14.91 -13.31 -1.13
C ALA A 145 15.08 -11.98 -0.39
N GLY A 146 14.96 -10.84 -1.07
CA GLY A 146 15.13 -9.51 -0.46
C GLY A 146 14.07 -9.21 0.60
N GLY A 147 12.84 -9.68 0.42
CA GLY A 147 11.75 -9.47 1.37
C GLY A 147 11.94 -10.16 2.71
N THR A 148 12.62 -11.31 2.74
CA THR A 148 12.90 -12.06 3.99
C THR A 148 14.07 -11.52 4.80
N PHE A 149 15.03 -10.82 4.18
CA PHE A 149 16.19 -10.24 4.89
C PHE A 149 15.96 -8.82 5.40
N PHE A 150 14.94 -8.13 4.88
CA PHE A 150 14.65 -6.73 5.23
C PHE A 150 13.87 -6.55 6.54
N LEU A 151 13.43 -7.64 7.15
CA LEU A 151 12.69 -7.71 8.42
C LEU A 151 13.52 -8.36 9.51
#